data_AF-A0AB39MXK1-F1
#
_entry.id   AF-A0AB39MXK1-F1
#
_cell.length_a   1.000
_cell.length_b   1.000
_cell.length_c   1.000
_cell.angle_alpha   90.00
_cell.angle_beta   90.00
_cell.angle_gamma   90.00
#
_symmetry.space_group_name_H-M   'P 1'
#
loop_
_entity.id
_entity.type
_entity.pdbx_description
1 polymer ?
#
loop_
_entity_poly.entity_id
_entity_poly.type
_entity_poly.pdbx_seq_one_letter_code
_entity_poly.pdbx_strand_id
1 'polypeptide(L)'
;MPSDAKILIVDDHEDTLYALESALAPLGYLLARATSGDEALKQVLRGKVGLLLLDVRMPGVSGLDVVRYMRRVEQTQHIPVILLTGFGADQELTSTAFRLGVADLVLKPIDPWALRTKVRYLYDVHERHRALEAEVRELRALVKGHAEVEEPGPRPAPPSPDARLPPQRDTPAGNRT
;
A
#
# COMPACT_ATOMS: atom_id res chain seq x y z
N MET A 1 -12.25 14.74 0.83
CA MET A 1 -13.42 13.88 0.55
C MET A 1 -13.26 12.62 1.39
N PRO A 2 -14.30 12.08 2.03
CA PRO A 2 -14.19 10.75 2.61
C PRO A 2 -13.78 9.79 1.49
N SER A 3 -12.79 8.95 1.78
CA SER A 3 -12.20 8.04 0.81
C SER A 3 -13.19 7.00 0.32
N ASP A 4 -12.95 6.53 -0.92
CA ASP A 4 -13.64 5.39 -1.53
C ASP A 4 -13.36 4.06 -0.80
N ALA A 5 -12.45 4.05 0.18
CA ALA A 5 -12.05 2.86 0.90
C ALA A 5 -13.17 2.36 1.80
N LYS A 6 -13.55 1.10 1.60
CA LYS A 6 -14.61 0.42 2.33
C LYS A 6 -14.07 -0.23 3.59
N ILE A 7 -14.94 -0.36 4.58
CA ILE A 7 -14.74 -1.27 5.70
C ILE A 7 -15.33 -2.61 5.30
N LEU A 8 -14.49 -3.64 5.24
CA LEU A 8 -14.93 -4.99 4.93
C LEU A 8 -15.22 -5.73 6.25
N ILE A 9 -16.46 -6.16 6.45
CA ILE A 9 -16.89 -7.04 7.54
C ILE A 9 -16.95 -8.48 7.03
N VAL A 10 -16.38 -9.40 7.79
CA VAL A 10 -16.24 -10.81 7.41
C VAL A 10 -16.63 -11.70 8.57
N ASP A 11 -17.68 -12.47 8.37
CA ASP A 11 -18.22 -13.44 9.35
C ASP A 11 -19.05 -14.46 8.57
N ASP A 12 -19.01 -15.73 8.95
CA ASP A 12 -19.78 -16.80 8.32
C ASP A 12 -21.28 -16.76 8.68
N HIS A 13 -21.66 -16.00 9.69
CA HIS A 13 -23.05 -15.83 10.12
C HIS A 13 -23.64 -14.49 9.66
N GLU A 14 -24.71 -14.54 8.86
CA GLU A 14 -25.38 -13.33 8.36
C GLU A 14 -25.91 -12.42 9.49
N ASP A 15 -26.37 -13.00 10.59
CA ASP A 15 -26.84 -12.25 11.76
C ASP A 15 -25.72 -11.37 12.37
N THR A 16 -24.49 -11.89 12.42
CA THR A 16 -23.34 -11.13 12.92
C THR A 16 -23.00 -10.00 11.97
N LEU A 17 -23.02 -10.25 10.65
CA LEU A 17 -22.79 -9.22 9.64
C LEU A 17 -23.82 -8.09 9.79
N TYR A 18 -25.10 -8.42 9.90
CA TYR A 18 -26.17 -7.44 10.07
C TYR A 18 -26.02 -6.62 11.37
N ALA A 19 -25.63 -7.26 12.47
CA ALA A 19 -25.36 -6.58 13.73
C ALA A 19 -24.18 -5.61 13.63
N LEU A 20 -23.09 -6.01 12.95
CA LEU A 20 -21.93 -5.15 12.71
C LEU A 20 -22.29 -3.96 11.81
N GLU A 21 -23.03 -4.18 10.72
CA GLU A 21 -23.53 -3.10 9.85
C GLU A 21 -24.35 -2.10 10.64
N SER A 22 -25.30 -2.58 11.44
CA SER A 22 -26.15 -1.74 12.29
C SER A 22 -25.33 -0.95 13.33
N ALA A 23 -24.31 -1.57 13.93
CA ALA A 23 -23.45 -0.92 14.91
C ALA A 23 -22.58 0.20 14.29
N LEU A 24 -22.20 0.04 13.02
CA LEU A 24 -21.32 0.95 12.28
C LEU A 24 -22.05 1.99 11.44
N ALA A 25 -23.33 1.78 11.12
CA ALA A 25 -24.16 2.69 10.32
C ALA A 25 -24.07 4.17 10.77
N PRO A 26 -24.03 4.51 12.08
CA PRO A 26 -23.89 5.90 12.54
C PRO A 26 -22.60 6.61 12.10
N LEU A 27 -21.57 5.87 11.68
CA LEU A 27 -20.31 6.45 11.22
C LEU A 27 -20.35 6.89 9.75
N GLY A 28 -21.32 6.42 8.95
CA GLY A 28 -21.47 6.82 7.55
C GLY A 28 -20.37 6.32 6.60
N TYR A 29 -19.55 5.34 7.01
CA TYR A 29 -18.56 4.73 6.14
C TYR A 29 -19.17 3.76 5.12
N LEU A 30 -18.49 3.56 4.00
CA LEU A 30 -18.86 2.53 3.03
C LEU A 30 -18.56 1.13 3.61
N LEU A 31 -19.58 0.30 3.76
CA LEU A 31 -19.44 -1.07 4.24
C LEU A 31 -19.48 -2.07 3.07
N ALA A 32 -18.71 -3.13 3.18
CA ALA A 32 -18.79 -4.31 2.32
C ALA A 32 -18.81 -5.56 3.19
N ARG A 33 -19.49 -6.61 2.73
CA ARG A 33 -19.65 -7.87 3.47
C ARG A 33 -19.00 -9.03 2.73
N ALA A 34 -18.49 -9.99 3.47
CA ALA A 34 -18.07 -11.29 2.97
C ALA A 34 -18.46 -12.38 3.98
N THR A 35 -18.87 -13.55 3.49
CA THR A 35 -19.27 -14.69 4.33
C THR A 35 -18.20 -15.76 4.46
N SER A 36 -17.03 -15.53 3.87
CA SER A 36 -15.89 -16.46 3.91
C SER A 36 -14.56 -15.74 3.77
N GLY A 37 -13.49 -16.38 4.24
CA GLY A 37 -12.12 -15.87 4.06
C GLY A 37 -11.71 -15.76 2.59
N ASP A 38 -12.15 -16.67 1.73
CA ASP A 38 -11.88 -16.62 0.28
C ASP A 38 -12.54 -15.42 -0.39
N GLU A 39 -13.80 -15.15 -0.04
CA GLU A 39 -14.50 -13.95 -0.53
C GLU A 39 -13.83 -12.68 -0.02
N ALA A 40 -13.43 -12.66 1.25
CA ALA A 40 -12.71 -11.53 1.83
C ALA A 40 -11.40 -11.23 1.08
N LEU A 41 -10.59 -12.26 0.82
CA LEU A 41 -9.34 -12.11 0.06
C LEU A 41 -9.60 -11.58 -1.36
N LYS A 42 -10.62 -12.10 -2.06
CA LYS A 42 -11.00 -11.59 -3.39
C LYS A 42 -11.36 -10.11 -3.36
N GLN A 43 -12.10 -9.66 -2.33
CA GLN A 43 -12.48 -8.25 -2.20
C GLN A 43 -11.28 -7.37 -1.86
N VAL A 44 -10.42 -7.81 -0.95
CA VAL A 44 -9.19 -7.09 -0.58
C VAL A 44 -8.27 -6.92 -1.80
N LEU A 45 -8.11 -7.96 -2.63
CA LEU A 45 -7.30 -7.91 -3.85
C LEU A 45 -7.91 -7.05 -4.97
N ARG A 46 -9.24 -6.90 -5.03
CA ARG A 46 -9.89 -5.93 -5.91
C ARG A 46 -9.60 -4.48 -5.51
N GLY A 47 -9.06 -4.26 -4.31
CA GLY A 47 -8.73 -2.96 -3.77
C GLY A 47 -9.93 -2.20 -3.20
N LYS A 48 -9.69 -0.95 -2.79
CA LYS A 48 -10.66 -0.09 -2.09
C LYS A 48 -11.13 -0.65 -0.74
N VAL A 49 -10.29 -1.39 -0.03
CA VAL A 49 -10.54 -1.79 1.36
C VAL A 49 -9.58 -1.01 2.25
N GLY A 50 -10.12 -0.26 3.22
CA GLY A 50 -9.33 0.55 4.14
C GLY A 50 -9.25 0.00 5.56
N LEU A 51 -10.16 -0.89 5.92
CA LEU A 51 -10.17 -1.57 7.21
C LEU A 51 -10.87 -2.92 7.07
N LEU A 52 -10.35 -3.93 7.76
CA LEU A 52 -10.95 -5.26 7.80
C LEU A 52 -11.41 -5.60 9.22
N LEU A 53 -12.68 -5.95 9.37
CA LEU A 53 -13.26 -6.57 10.56
C LEU A 53 -13.48 -8.04 10.25
N LEU A 54 -12.77 -8.93 10.93
CA LEU A 54 -12.65 -10.32 10.50
C LEU A 54 -12.86 -11.30 11.65
N ASP A 55 -13.81 -12.21 11.51
CA ASP A 55 -13.96 -13.31 12.45
C ASP A 55 -12.78 -14.29 12.38
N VAL A 56 -12.32 -14.75 13.54
CA VAL A 56 -11.19 -15.68 13.64
C VAL A 56 -11.58 -17.08 13.16
N ARG A 57 -12.81 -17.53 13.44
CA ARG A 57 -13.25 -18.91 13.26
C ARG A 57 -14.36 -19.02 12.24
N MET A 58 -13.95 -19.21 11.00
CA MET A 58 -14.85 -19.51 9.89
C MET A 58 -14.54 -20.90 9.32
N PRO A 59 -15.52 -21.59 8.72
CA PRO A 59 -15.29 -22.79 7.92
C PRO A 59 -14.32 -22.53 6.76
N GLY A 60 -13.42 -23.47 6.52
CA GLY A 60 -12.41 -23.36 5.46
C GLY A 60 -11.23 -22.48 5.88
N VAL A 61 -11.16 -21.26 5.35
CA VAL A 61 -10.04 -20.34 5.58
C VAL A 61 -10.28 -19.54 6.87
N SER A 62 -9.42 -19.73 7.87
CA SER A 62 -9.49 -18.98 9.13
C SER A 62 -9.13 -17.50 8.92
N GLY A 63 -9.69 -16.63 9.76
CA GLY A 63 -9.33 -15.21 9.77
C GLY A 63 -7.83 -14.96 9.96
N LEU A 64 -7.13 -15.79 10.74
CA LEU A 64 -5.68 -15.68 10.86
C LEU A 64 -4.96 -15.96 9.54
N ASP A 65 -5.44 -16.92 8.76
CA ASP A 65 -4.83 -17.26 7.48
C ASP A 65 -5.06 -16.17 6.45
N VAL A 66 -6.25 -15.56 6.42
CA VAL A 66 -6.52 -14.35 5.63
C VAL A 66 -5.50 -13.25 5.94
N VAL A 67 -5.22 -12.98 7.22
CA VAL A 67 -4.20 -12.00 7.62
C VAL A 67 -2.81 -12.43 7.13
N ARG A 68 -2.42 -13.70 7.29
CA ARG A 68 -1.13 -14.20 6.78
C ARG A 68 -0.98 -13.97 5.28
N TYR A 69 -2.03 -14.21 4.49
CA TYR A 69 -2.02 -13.95 3.05
C TYR A 69 -1.91 -12.46 2.75
N MET A 70 -2.69 -11.61 3.42
CA MET A 70 -2.66 -10.16 3.22
C MET A 70 -1.28 -9.55 3.53
N ARG A 71 -0.57 -10.07 4.54
CA ARG A 71 0.76 -9.58 4.90
C ARG A 71 1.87 -10.00 3.93
N ARG A 72 1.62 -10.98 3.04
CA ARG A 72 2.56 -11.39 1.98
C ARG A 72 2.41 -10.57 0.70
N VAL A 73 1.36 -9.77 0.58
CA VAL A 73 1.03 -9.00 -0.63
C VAL A 73 1.22 -7.51 -0.34
N GLU A 74 2.13 -6.86 -1.09
CA GLU A 74 2.53 -5.47 -0.86
C GLU A 74 1.36 -4.48 -0.89
N GLN A 75 0.37 -4.72 -1.76
CA GLN A 75 -0.82 -3.89 -1.87
C GLN A 75 -1.76 -3.96 -0.66
N THR A 76 -1.70 -5.02 0.15
CA THR A 76 -2.69 -5.30 1.20
C THR A 76 -2.08 -5.35 2.59
N GLN A 77 -0.74 -5.44 2.68
CA GLN A 77 -0.02 -5.59 3.95
C GLN A 77 -0.21 -4.40 4.90
N HIS A 78 -0.55 -3.21 4.41
CA HIS A 78 -0.76 -1.99 5.21
C HIS A 78 -2.20 -1.82 5.69
N ILE A 79 -3.14 -2.65 5.22
CA ILE A 79 -4.54 -2.55 5.62
C ILE A 79 -4.65 -2.97 7.11
N PRO A 80 -5.20 -2.10 7.98
CA PRO A 80 -5.45 -2.45 9.37
C PRO A 80 -6.51 -3.56 9.45
N VAL A 81 -6.29 -4.50 10.36
CA VAL A 81 -7.21 -5.62 10.60
C VAL A 81 -7.57 -5.64 12.08
N ILE A 82 -8.87 -5.70 12.38
CA ILE A 82 -9.40 -6.04 13.70
C ILE A 82 -9.94 -7.46 13.63
N LEU A 83 -9.40 -8.34 14.47
CA LEU A 83 -9.93 -9.69 14.62
C LEU A 83 -11.07 -9.71 15.63
N LEU A 84 -12.14 -10.44 15.30
CA LEU A 84 -13.30 -10.66 16.16
C LEU A 84 -13.28 -12.13 16.60
N THR A 85 -13.45 -12.39 17.90
CA THR A 85 -13.52 -13.78 18.40
C THR A 85 -14.61 -13.95 19.46
N GLY A 86 -15.44 -14.97 19.30
CA GLY A 86 -16.48 -15.33 20.28
C GLY A 86 -16.03 -16.30 21.37
N PHE A 87 -14.79 -16.78 21.29
CA PHE A 87 -14.22 -17.71 22.25
C PHE A 87 -13.01 -17.02 22.88
N GLY A 88 -12.80 -17.26 24.17
CA GLY A 88 -11.77 -16.58 24.97
C GLY A 88 -10.48 -16.45 24.19
N ALA A 89 -9.93 -15.24 24.17
CA ALA A 89 -8.68 -14.94 23.47
C ALA A 89 -7.57 -15.71 24.18
N ASP A 90 -7.31 -16.94 23.73
CA ASP A 90 -6.22 -17.73 24.25
C ASP A 90 -4.91 -16.95 24.02
N GLN A 91 -3.96 -17.12 24.93
CA GLN A 91 -2.69 -16.41 24.89
C GLN A 91 -1.95 -16.71 23.57
N GLU A 92 -2.09 -17.92 23.04
CA GLU A 92 -1.54 -18.32 21.75
C GLU A 92 -2.17 -17.56 20.57
N LEU A 93 -3.50 -17.46 20.53
CA LEU A 93 -4.23 -16.73 19.50
C LEU A 93 -3.81 -15.25 19.50
N THR A 94 -3.83 -14.64 20.68
CA THR A 94 -3.46 -13.24 20.88
C THR A 94 -2.02 -12.99 20.44
N SER A 95 -1.07 -13.82 20.88
CA SER A 95 0.33 -13.69 20.49
C SER A 95 0.53 -13.83 18.98
N THR A 96 -0.20 -14.76 18.35
CA THR A 96 -0.10 -15.02 16.92
C THR A 96 -0.67 -13.87 16.10
N ALA A 97 -1.83 -13.35 16.49
CA ALA A 97 -2.45 -12.20 15.85
C ALA A 97 -1.51 -10.98 15.84
N PHE A 98 -0.94 -10.62 16.99
CA PHE A 98 -0.05 -9.46 17.07
C PHE A 98 1.28 -9.68 16.32
N ARG A 99 1.84 -10.91 16.30
CA ARG A 99 3.01 -11.22 15.46
C ARG A 99 2.74 -11.05 13.96
N LEU A 100 1.49 -11.21 13.53
CA LEU A 100 1.07 -10.97 12.15
C LEU A 100 0.74 -9.50 11.86
N GLY A 101 0.92 -8.60 12.83
CA GLY A 101 0.63 -7.18 12.67
C GLY A 101 -0.88 -6.89 12.61
N VAL A 102 -1.70 -7.69 13.29
CA VAL A 102 -3.11 -7.33 13.53
C VAL A 102 -3.15 -6.08 14.39
N ALA A 103 -4.03 -5.14 14.04
CA ALA A 103 -4.11 -3.86 14.73
C ALA A 103 -4.84 -3.99 16.08
N ASP A 104 -5.83 -4.87 16.16
CA ASP A 104 -6.60 -5.09 17.38
C ASP A 104 -7.29 -6.46 17.40
N LEU A 105 -7.62 -6.94 18.60
CA LEU A 105 -8.37 -8.18 18.83
C LEU A 105 -9.55 -7.86 19.77
N VAL A 106 -10.77 -8.11 19.31
CA VAL A 106 -12.00 -7.78 20.04
C VAL A 106 -12.77 -9.06 20.35
N LEU A 107 -13.14 -9.22 21.62
CA LEU A 107 -13.98 -10.31 22.09
C LEU A 107 -15.47 -10.01 21.83
N LYS A 108 -16.21 -11.01 21.34
CA LYS A 108 -17.67 -10.98 21.29
C LYS A 108 -18.23 -11.36 22.68
N PRO A 109 -19.30 -10.72 23.17
CA PRO A 109 -20.10 -9.68 22.51
C PRO A 109 -19.39 -8.32 22.49
N ILE A 110 -19.50 -7.63 21.36
CA ILE A 110 -18.79 -6.37 21.11
C ILE A 110 -19.66 -5.20 21.54
N ASP A 111 -19.12 -4.31 22.39
CA ASP A 111 -19.76 -3.03 22.67
C ASP A 111 -19.77 -2.14 21.39
N PRO A 112 -20.94 -1.71 20.88
CA PRO A 112 -21.02 -0.91 19.67
C PRO A 112 -20.26 0.41 19.76
N TRP A 113 -20.20 1.04 20.94
CA TRP A 113 -19.48 2.29 21.11
C TRP A 113 -17.96 2.10 21.03
N ALA A 114 -17.43 1.05 21.67
CA ALA A 114 -16.03 0.66 21.59
C ALA A 114 -15.64 0.29 20.15
N LEU A 115 -16.48 -0.49 19.45
CA LEU A 115 -16.25 -0.85 18.04
C LEU A 115 -16.15 0.39 17.16
N ARG A 116 -17.12 1.31 17.26
CA ARG A 116 -17.12 2.54 16.48
C ARG A 116 -15.87 3.39 16.72
N THR A 117 -15.43 3.47 17.97
CA THR A 117 -14.22 4.21 18.34
C THR A 117 -12.97 3.62 17.70
N LYS A 118 -12.80 2.29 17.79
CA LYS A 118 -11.68 1.54 17.20
C LYS A 118 -11.67 1.66 15.67
N VAL A 119 -12.85 1.48 15.06
CA VAL A 119 -13.03 1.59 13.61
C VAL A 119 -12.65 2.97 13.10
N ARG A 120 -13.19 4.04 13.70
CA ARG A 120 -12.84 5.42 13.32
C ARG A 120 -11.34 5.67 13.40
N TYR A 121 -10.73 5.28 14.52
CA TYR A 121 -9.29 5.48 14.73
C TYR A 121 -8.44 4.75 13.68
N LEU A 122 -8.71 3.47 13.43
CA LEU A 122 -7.92 2.68 12.48
C LEU A 122 -8.19 3.07 11.02
N TYR A 123 -9.42 3.47 10.70
CA TYR A 123 -9.74 4.00 9.38
C TYR A 123 -8.98 5.30 9.11
N ASP A 124 -8.94 6.23 10.08
CA ASP A 124 -8.16 7.47 9.97
C ASP A 124 -6.65 7.19 9.79
N VAL A 125 -6.12 6.15 10.44
CA VAL A 125 -4.73 5.70 10.25
C VAL A 125 -4.49 5.23 8.83
N HIS A 126 -5.41 4.43 8.27
CA HIS A 126 -5.32 4.00 6.87
C HIS A 126 -5.35 5.18 5.90
N GLU A 127 -6.24 6.13 6.11
CA GLU A 127 -6.37 7.33 5.29
C GLU A 127 -5.10 8.18 5.29
N ARG A 128 -4.50 8.38 6.47
CA ARG A 128 -3.21 9.07 6.58
C ARG A 128 -2.10 8.32 5.88
N HIS A 129 -2.05 7.00 6.01
CA HIS A 129 -1.07 6.17 5.32
C HIS A 129 -1.22 6.31 3.79
N ARG A 130 -2.44 6.22 3.27
CA ARG A 130 -2.75 6.42 1.84
C ARG A 130 -2.32 7.79 1.33
N ALA A 131 -2.58 8.85 2.10
CA ALA A 131 -2.18 10.21 1.73
C ALA A 131 -0.65 10.35 1.64
N LEU A 132 0.07 9.83 2.63
CA LEU A 132 1.54 9.81 2.64
C LEU A 132 2.10 8.99 1.47
N GLU A 133 1.53 7.82 1.18
CA GLU A 133 1.94 7.01 0.03
C GLU A 133 1.75 7.75 -1.31
N ALA A 134 0.66 8.50 -1.45
CA ALA A 134 0.38 9.28 -2.64
C ALA A 134 1.40 10.42 -2.80
N GLU A 135 1.69 11.14 -1.72
CA GLU A 135 2.68 12.22 -1.69
C GLU A 135 4.10 11.71 -2.01
N VAL A 136 4.51 10.59 -1.38
CA VAL A 136 5.80 9.95 -1.66
C VAL A 136 5.90 9.52 -3.13
N ARG A 137 4.81 9.04 -3.72
CA ARG A 137 4.76 8.65 -5.14
C ARG A 137 4.92 9.85 -6.06
N GLU A 138 4.26 10.96 -5.74
CA GLU A 138 4.35 12.20 -6.49
C GLU A 138 5.78 12.78 -6.46
N LEU A 139 6.38 12.90 -5.27
CA LEU A 139 7.76 13.36 -5.12
C LEU A 139 8.74 12.47 -5.89
N ARG A 140 8.57 11.14 -5.83
CA ARG A 140 9.40 10.20 -6.59
C ARG A 140 9.26 10.36 -8.10
N ALA A 141 8.06 10.69 -8.60
CA ALA A 141 7.85 10.96 -10.02
C ALA A 141 8.55 12.25 -10.45
N LEU A 142 8.49 13.31 -9.63
CA LEU A 142 9.17 14.59 -9.89
C LEU A 142 10.69 14.46 -9.91
N VAL A 143 11.29 13.71 -8.98
CA VAL A 143 12.74 13.49 -8.96
C VAL A 143 13.21 12.71 -10.20
N LYS A 144 12.45 11.68 -10.63
CA LYS A 144 12.77 10.94 -11.85
C LYS A 144 12.68 11.83 -13.10
N GLY A 145 11.67 12.69 -13.19
CA GLY A 145 11.52 13.62 -14.31
C GLY A 145 12.67 14.63 -14.43
N HIS A 146 13.25 15.09 -13.31
CA HIS A 146 14.43 15.97 -13.36
C HIS A 146 15.71 15.25 -13.81
N ALA A 147 15.87 13.97 -13.45
CA ALA A 147 17.05 13.20 -13.83
C ALA A 147 17.12 12.88 -15.35
N GLU A 148 15.97 12.88 -16.05
CA GLU A 148 15.92 12.66 -17.50
C GLU A 148 16.21 13.93 -18.33
N VAL A 149 16.17 15.13 -17.71
CA VAL A 149 16.48 16.40 -18.38
C VAL A 149 17.98 16.74 -18.34
N GLU A 150 18.74 16.10 -17.44
CA GLU A 150 20.19 16.28 -17.29
C GLU A 150 21.03 15.19 -18.02
N GLU A 151 20.62 14.71 -19.21
CA GLU A 151 21.64 14.13 -20.10
C GLU A 151 22.50 15.29 -20.66
N PRO A 152 23.81 15.35 -20.36
CA PRO A 152 24.66 16.38 -20.91
C PRO A 152 24.74 16.15 -22.44
N GLY A 153 24.25 17.13 -23.21
CA GLY A 153 24.39 17.15 -24.66
C GLY A 153 25.82 16.81 -25.10
N PRO A 154 26.00 16.19 -26.28
CA PRO A 154 27.26 15.57 -26.68
C PRO A 154 28.43 16.52 -26.47
N ARG A 155 29.42 16.09 -25.66
CA ARG A 155 30.64 16.87 -25.44
C ARG A 155 31.23 17.23 -26.81
N PRO A 156 31.58 18.50 -27.06
CA PRO A 156 32.30 18.84 -28.29
C PRO A 156 33.58 18.01 -28.35
N ALA A 157 33.80 17.38 -29.51
CA ALA A 157 34.98 16.56 -29.74
C ALA A 157 36.25 17.37 -29.43
N PRO A 158 37.27 16.76 -28.80
CA PRO A 158 38.54 17.44 -28.57
C PRO A 158 39.14 17.89 -29.93
N PRO A 159 39.73 19.09 -30.01
CA PRO A 159 40.30 19.58 -31.26
C PRO A 159 41.42 18.65 -31.74
N SER A 160 41.36 18.27 -33.02
CA SER A 160 42.35 17.40 -33.67
C SER A 160 43.77 17.99 -33.60
N PRO A 161 44.84 17.18 -33.46
CA PRO A 161 46.21 17.67 -33.26
C PRO A 161 46.86 18.40 -34.45
N ASP A 162 46.25 18.42 -35.64
CA ASP A 162 46.97 18.74 -36.89
C ASP A 162 46.93 20.21 -37.36
N ALA A 163 46.54 21.15 -36.51
CA ALA A 163 46.40 22.56 -36.92
C ALA A 163 47.67 23.44 -36.73
N ARG A 164 48.88 22.87 -36.74
CA ARG A 164 50.13 23.67 -36.80
C ARG A 164 51.23 23.00 -37.62
N LEU A 165 51.16 23.14 -38.94
CA LEU A 165 52.36 23.22 -39.78
C LEU A 165 52.27 24.49 -40.64
N PRO A 166 53.25 25.42 -40.55
CA PRO A 166 53.31 26.56 -41.44
C PRO A 166 53.67 26.11 -42.87
N PRO A 167 53.22 26.83 -43.92
CA PRO A 167 53.49 26.47 -45.30
C PRO A 167 54.98 26.60 -45.61
N GLN A 168 55.61 25.53 -46.09
CA GLN A 168 56.92 25.58 -46.72
C GLN A 168 56.79 26.41 -48.00
N ARG A 169 57.52 27.53 -48.06
CA ARG A 169 57.62 28.35 -49.27
C ARG A 169 58.57 27.64 -50.24
N ASP A 170 58.04 27.32 -51.41
CA ASP A 170 58.83 26.94 -52.57
C ASP A 170 59.75 28.11 -52.96
N THR A 171 61.06 27.90 -52.85
CA THR A 171 62.06 28.72 -53.56
C THR A 171 62.28 28.14 -54.95
N PRO A 172 62.10 28.92 -56.03
CA PRO A 172 62.36 28.44 -57.37
C PRO A 172 63.88 28.42 -57.65
N ALA A 173 64.28 27.44 -58.45
CA ALA A 173 65.59 27.35 -59.06
C ALA A 173 65.89 28.59 -59.92
N GLY A 174 67.11 29.12 -59.81
CA GLY A 174 67.62 30.22 -60.62
C GLY A 174 69.14 30.19 -60.66
N ASN A 175 69.66 29.93 -61.85
CA ASN A 175 70.99 29.41 -62.19
C ASN A 175 71.98 30.53 -62.58
N ARG A 176 73.27 30.15 -62.76
CA ARG A 176 74.40 30.88 -63.43
C ARG A 176 75.12 31.90 -62.51
N THR A 177 76.45 32.00 -62.44
CA THR A 177 77.56 31.67 -63.37
C THR A 177 78.80 31.39 -62.53
#